data_AF-A0A1S2RF54-F1
#
_entry.id   AF-A0A1S2RF54-F1
#
_cell.length_a   1.000
_cell.length_b   1.000
_cell.length_c   1.000
_cell.angle_alpha   90.00
_cell.angle_beta   90.00
_cell.angle_gamma   90.00
#
_symmetry.space_group_name_H-M   'P 1'
#
loop_
_entity.id
_entity.type
_entity.pdbx_description
1 polymer ?
#
loop_
_entity_poly.entity_id
_entity_poly.type
_entity_poly.pdbx_seq_one_letter_code
_entity_poly.pdbx_strand_id
1 'polypeptide(L)'
;MNRVKEKLEAALEDWEMMKNASEDESEDYAERFERHFYEFIDELKIWYQHLDHPPTTIEDAENLIEIKEILERIPAPLELNFYTELELIIDGEDQVRYD
;
A
#
# COMPACT_ATOMS: atom_id res chain seq x y z
N MET A 1 8.21 -9.83 3.69
CA MET A 1 7.45 -9.13 4.75
C MET A 1 8.19 -7.95 5.37
N ASN A 2 9.43 -8.07 5.87
CA ASN A 2 10.16 -6.90 6.44
C ASN A 2 10.20 -5.69 5.50
N ARG A 3 10.56 -5.91 4.23
CA ARG A 3 10.62 -4.85 3.22
C ARG A 3 9.26 -4.20 2.92
N VAL A 4 8.17 -4.97 2.97
CA VAL A 4 6.79 -4.46 2.84
C VAL A 4 6.49 -3.48 3.98
N LYS A 5 6.83 -3.87 5.23
CA LYS A 5 6.61 -3.03 6.41
C LYS A 5 7.46 -1.75 6.39
N GLU A 6 8.72 -1.85 5.96
CA GLU A 6 9.62 -0.69 5.80
C GLU A 6 9.06 0.31 4.77
N LYS A 7 8.53 -0.17 3.64
CA LYS A 7 7.92 0.71 2.63
C LYS A 7 6.58 1.29 3.08
N LEU A 8 5.77 0.51 3.78
CA LEU A 8 4.55 1.03 4.42
C LEU A 8 4.89 2.17 5.38
N GLU A 9 5.93 2.02 6.20
CA GLU A 9 6.38 3.06 7.13
C GLU A 9 6.76 4.35 6.42
N ALA A 10 7.56 4.27 5.34
CA ALA A 10 7.93 5.45 4.55
C ALA A 10 6.70 6.16 3.95
N ALA A 11 5.72 5.40 3.43
CA ALA A 11 4.48 5.97 2.90
C ALA A 11 3.65 6.65 4.01
N LEU A 12 3.54 6.04 5.19
CA LEU A 12 2.78 6.61 6.31
C LEU A 12 3.45 7.85 6.91
N GLU A 13 4.78 7.91 6.92
CA GLU A 13 5.53 9.12 7.30
C GLU A 13 5.22 10.27 6.35
N ASP A 14 5.27 10.06 5.04
CA ASP A 14 4.96 11.10 4.06
C ASP A 14 3.48 11.51 4.09
N TRP A 15 2.56 10.56 4.32
CA TRP A 15 1.15 10.86 4.54
C TRP A 15 0.92 11.79 5.74
N GLU A 16 1.59 11.53 6.85
CA GLU A 16 1.46 12.37 8.04
C GLU A 16 2.11 13.74 7.84
N MET A 17 3.22 13.82 7.10
CA MET A 17 3.82 15.10 6.71
C MET A 17 2.88 15.90 5.80
N MET A 18 2.30 15.27 4.77
CA MET A 18 1.35 15.91 3.84
C MET A 18 0.14 16.50 4.58
N LYS A 19 -0.44 15.79 5.55
CA LYS A 19 -1.56 16.29 6.34
C LYS A 19 -1.24 17.53 7.18
N ASN A 20 0.00 17.65 7.64
CA ASN A 20 0.44 18.73 8.54
C ASN A 20 1.15 19.88 7.79
N ALA A 21 1.41 19.71 6.49
CA ALA A 21 2.07 20.68 5.65
C ALA A 21 1.17 21.91 5.38
N SER A 22 1.81 23.04 5.11
CA SER A 22 1.13 24.20 4.51
C SER A 22 0.73 23.90 3.06
N GLU A 23 -0.24 24.63 2.49
CA GLU A 23 -0.68 24.41 1.10
C GLU A 23 0.49 24.40 0.09
N ASP A 24 1.48 25.29 0.26
CA ASP A 24 2.65 25.39 -0.62
C ASP A 24 3.63 24.21 -0.49
N GLU A 25 3.66 23.52 0.66
CA GLU A 25 4.50 22.33 0.88
C GLU A 25 3.74 21.02 0.59
N SER A 26 2.41 21.09 0.51
CA SER A 26 1.54 19.91 0.40
C SER A 26 1.70 19.15 -0.91
N GLU A 27 2.08 19.83 -2.00
CA GLU A 27 2.29 19.23 -3.32
C GLU A 27 3.52 18.31 -3.34
N ASP A 28 4.67 18.78 -2.84
CA ASP A 28 5.89 17.99 -2.72
C ASP A 28 5.69 16.74 -1.84
N TYR A 29 4.94 16.88 -0.74
CA TYR A 29 4.63 15.74 0.13
C TYR A 29 3.61 14.78 -0.50
N ALA A 30 2.67 15.28 -1.32
CA ALA A 30 1.73 14.44 -2.04
C ALA A 30 2.44 13.55 -3.08
N GLU A 31 3.34 14.12 -3.89
CA GLU A 31 4.14 13.36 -4.85
C GLU A 31 5.02 12.30 -4.17
N ARG A 32 5.63 12.66 -3.04
CA ARG A 32 6.44 11.73 -2.24
C ARG A 32 5.60 10.59 -1.66
N PHE A 33 4.43 10.93 -1.08
CA PHE A 33 3.49 9.95 -0.56
C PHE A 33 3.06 8.98 -1.66
N GLU A 34 2.66 9.48 -2.82
CA GLU A 34 2.24 8.65 -3.95
C GLU A 34 3.35 7.67 -4.37
N ARG A 35 4.58 8.17 -4.55
CA ARG A 35 5.73 7.32 -4.89
C ARG A 35 5.96 6.22 -3.85
N HIS A 36 6.03 6.57 -2.56
CA HIS A 36 6.28 5.58 -1.52
C HIS A 36 5.11 4.62 -1.30
N PHE A 37 3.86 5.07 -1.51
CA PHE A 37 2.70 4.21 -1.48
C PHE A 37 2.80 3.13 -2.56
N TYR A 38 3.15 3.48 -3.79
CA TYR A 38 3.31 2.49 -4.85
C TYR A 38 4.55 1.62 -4.69
N GLU A 39 5.66 2.12 -4.14
CA GLU A 39 6.78 1.26 -3.75
C GLU A 39 6.37 0.22 -2.68
N PHE A 40 5.48 0.59 -1.75
CA PHE A 40 4.90 -0.35 -0.79
C PHE A 40 4.03 -1.41 -1.49
N ILE A 41 3.16 -1.01 -2.41
CA ILE A 41 2.32 -1.93 -3.19
C ILE A 41 3.18 -2.90 -4.02
N ASP A 42 4.27 -2.43 -4.63
CA ASP A 42 5.15 -3.28 -5.41
C ASP A 42 5.83 -4.36 -4.54
N GLU A 43 6.29 -3.99 -3.33
CA GLU A 43 6.83 -4.97 -2.38
C GLU A 43 5.77 -5.94 -1.85
N LEU A 44 4.53 -5.46 -1.66
CA LEU A 44 3.40 -6.30 -1.28
C LEU A 44 3.09 -7.33 -2.37
N LYS A 45 3.06 -6.91 -3.64
CA LYS A 45 2.88 -7.78 -4.81
C LYS A 45 3.97 -8.85 -4.85
N ILE A 46 5.24 -8.46 -4.68
CA ILE A 46 6.36 -9.40 -4.62
C ILE A 46 6.15 -10.40 -3.49
N TRP A 47 5.82 -9.95 -2.28
CA TRP A 47 5.58 -10.87 -1.16
C TRP A 47 4.43 -11.84 -1.44
N TYR A 48 3.30 -11.34 -1.97
CA TYR A 48 2.12 -12.14 -2.30
C TYR A 48 2.46 -13.26 -3.30
N GLN A 49 3.24 -12.95 -4.34
CA GLN A 49 3.70 -13.91 -5.35
C GLN A 49 4.61 -15.02 -4.80
N HIS A 50 5.20 -14.82 -3.62
CA HIS A 50 6.07 -15.80 -2.95
C HIS A 50 5.32 -16.65 -1.89
N LEU A 51 4.01 -16.47 -1.73
CA LEU A 51 3.21 -17.33 -0.88
C LEU A 51 3.11 -18.73 -1.49
N ASP A 52 3.28 -19.78 -0.69
CA ASP A 52 3.09 -21.17 -1.13
C ASP A 52 1.64 -21.42 -1.61
N HIS A 53 0.69 -20.76 -0.94
CA HIS A 53 -0.75 -20.81 -1.23
C HIS A 53 -1.34 -19.39 -1.17
N PRO A 54 -1.23 -18.59 -2.26
CA PRO A 54 -1.76 -17.25 -2.28
C PRO A 54 -3.30 -17.26 -2.25
N PRO A 55 -3.95 -16.36 -1.49
CA PRO A 55 -5.41 -16.29 -1.42
C PRO A 55 -5.99 -15.70 -2.71
N THR A 56 -7.11 -16.25 -3.20
CA THR A 56 -7.71 -15.83 -4.49
C THR A 56 -8.87 -14.84 -4.33
N THR A 57 -9.17 -14.40 -3.11
CA THR A 57 -10.19 -13.38 -2.84
C THR A 57 -9.69 -12.40 -1.78
N ILE A 58 -10.31 -11.22 -1.74
CA ILE A 58 -10.02 -10.21 -0.72
C ILE A 58 -10.30 -10.76 0.68
N GLU A 59 -11.41 -11.46 0.88
CA GLU A 59 -11.77 -12.02 2.19
C GLU A 59 -10.74 -13.03 2.69
N ASP A 60 -10.17 -13.84 1.80
CA ASP A 60 -9.11 -14.77 2.16
C ASP A 60 -7.80 -14.04 2.45
N ALA A 61 -7.49 -12.97 1.69
CA ALA A 61 -6.33 -12.13 1.93
C ALA A 61 -6.40 -11.39 3.26
N GLU A 62 -7.57 -10.86 3.62
CA GLU A 62 -7.83 -10.23 4.92
C GLU A 62 -7.63 -11.18 6.10
N ASN A 63 -7.68 -12.50 5.88
CA ASN A 63 -7.42 -13.47 6.93
C ASN A 63 -5.93 -13.69 7.22
N LEU A 64 -5.03 -13.27 6.33
CA LEU A 64 -3.59 -13.32 6.56
C LEU A 64 -3.19 -12.34 7.66
N ILE A 65 -2.36 -12.81 8.60
CA ILE A 65 -1.92 -11.98 9.73
C ILE A 65 -1.19 -10.72 9.25
N GLU A 66 -0.43 -10.84 8.17
CA GLU A 66 0.33 -9.72 7.62
C GLU A 66 -0.57 -8.66 6.96
N ILE A 67 -1.67 -9.06 6.32
CA ILE A 67 -2.64 -8.11 5.76
C ILE A 67 -3.41 -7.41 6.89
N LYS A 68 -3.79 -8.14 7.95
CA LYS A 68 -4.41 -7.53 9.14
C LYS A 68 -3.51 -6.47 9.78
N GLU A 69 -2.24 -6.80 9.96
CA GLU A 69 -1.25 -5.86 10.52
C GLU A 69 -1.06 -4.61 9.65
N ILE A 70 -1.19 -4.73 8.32
CA ILE A 70 -1.16 -3.59 7.39
C ILE A 70 -2.43 -2.75 7.56
N LEU A 71 -3.61 -3.37 7.52
CA LEU A 71 -4.91 -2.70 7.67
C LEU A 71 -5.05 -1.96 9.01
N GLU A 72 -4.50 -2.51 10.09
CA GLU A 72 -4.47 -1.84 11.40
C GLU A 72 -3.65 -0.54 11.42
N ARG A 73 -2.74 -0.37 10.46
CA ARG A 73 -1.84 0.80 10.36
C ARG A 73 -2.25 1.79 9.29
N ILE A 74 -2.94 1.34 8.25
CA ILE A 74 -3.37 2.20 7.15
C ILE A 74 -4.43 3.19 7.65
N PRO A 75 -4.27 4.50 7.39
CA PRO A 75 -5.29 5.51 7.64
C PRO A 75 -6.57 5.22 6.86
N ALA A 76 -7.74 5.41 7.47
CA ALA A 76 -9.03 5.19 6.81
C ALA A 76 -9.18 5.80 5.40
N PRO A 77 -8.67 7.02 5.10
CA PRO A 77 -8.73 7.58 3.74
C PRO A 77 -7.95 6.79 2.68
N LEU A 78 -7.00 5.94 3.08
CA LEU A 78 -6.15 5.14 2.20
C LEU A 78 -6.60 3.68 2.09
N GLU A 79 -7.54 3.23 2.92
CA GLU A 79 -8.03 1.85 2.92
C GLU A 79 -8.59 1.45 1.54
N LEU A 80 -9.40 2.31 0.92
CA LEU A 80 -9.97 2.01 -0.40
C LEU A 80 -8.88 1.83 -1.46
N ASN A 81 -7.88 2.72 -1.49
CA ASN A 81 -6.76 2.60 -2.43
C ASN A 81 -6.02 1.29 -2.19
N PHE A 82 -5.73 0.95 -0.93
CA PHE A 82 -5.08 -0.31 -0.60
C PHE A 82 -5.90 -1.54 -1.05
N TYR A 83 -7.21 -1.55 -0.83
CA TYR A 83 -8.07 -2.65 -1.28
C TYR A 83 -8.09 -2.78 -2.80
N THR A 84 -8.16 -1.68 -3.53
CA THR A 84 -8.07 -1.69 -5.00
C THR A 84 -6.75 -2.30 -5.47
N GLU A 85 -5.62 -1.90 -4.89
CA GLU A 85 -4.31 -2.46 -5.25
C GLU A 85 -4.19 -3.94 -4.86
N LEU A 86 -4.74 -4.33 -3.71
CA LEU A 86 -4.76 -5.73 -3.27
C LEU A 86 -5.60 -6.60 -4.21
N GLU A 87 -6.73 -6.10 -4.71
CA GLU A 87 -7.58 -6.76 -5.70
C GLU A 87 -6.81 -7.00 -7.01
N LEU A 88 -6.13 -5.96 -7.52
CA LEU A 88 -5.28 -6.09 -8.71
C LEU A 88 -4.14 -7.11 -8.52
N ILE A 89 -3.52 -7.15 -7.34
CA ILE A 89 -2.49 -8.14 -7.01
C ILE A 89 -3.07 -9.56 -7.05
N ILE A 90 -4.25 -9.77 -6.48
CA ILE A 90 -4.94 -11.07 -6.43
C ILE A 90 -5.35 -11.52 -7.84
N ASP A 91 -5.88 -10.61 -8.65
CA ASP A 91 -6.29 -10.87 -10.02
C ASP A 91 -5.09 -11.06 -10.97
N GLY A 92 -3.87 -10.74 -10.51
CA GLY A 92 -2.65 -10.84 -11.29
C GLY A 92 -2.54 -9.75 -12.36
N GLU A 93 -3.29 -8.66 -12.20
CA GLU A 93 -3.25 -7.52 -13.10
C GLU A 93 -2.11 -6.56 -12.74
N ASP A 94 -1.60 -5.86 -13.75
CA ASP A 94 -0.71 -4.73 -13.55
C ASP A 94 -1.53 -3.45 -13.65
N GLN A 95 -1.37 -2.56 -12.68
CA GLN A 95 -1.97 -1.25 -12.73
C GLN A 95 -1.33 -0.45 -13.89
N VAL A 96 -2.15 0.12 -14.76
CA VAL A 96 -1.68 1.09 -15.76
C VAL A 96 -1.50 2.44 -15.07
N ARG A 97 -0.28 2.71 -14.60
CA ARG A 97 0.11 3.99 -14.00
C ARG A 97 0.50 4.95 -15.14
N TYR A 98 -0.14 6.12 -15.20
CA TYR A 98 0.22 7.17 -16.16
C TYR A 98 1.14 8.16 -15.45
N ASP A 99 2.42 8.13 -15.81
CA ASP A 99 3.42 9.16 -15.45
C ASP A 99 3.05 10.54 -16.02
#